data_AF-A0A2V9FRS7-F1
#
_entry.id   AF-A0A2V9FRS7-F1
#
_cell.length_a   1.000
_cell.length_b   1.000
_cell.length_c   1.000
_cell.angle_alpha   90.00
_cell.angle_beta   90.00
_cell.angle_gamma   90.00
#
_symmetry.space_group_name_H-M   'P 1'
#
loop_
_entity.id
_entity.type
_entity.pdbx_description
1 polymer ?
#
loop_
_entity_poly.entity_id
_entity_poly.type
_entity_poly.pdbx_seq_one_letter_code
_entity_poly.pdbx_strand_id
1 'polypeptide(L)'
;GGGGTKEMLIRANERTGGTALSLSSSPETDLDLFHALKPIFETIAMAKVGTSAEECRDLGYLRREDGLSMNRDRLVADAKEAALSLVRGGYKPLAASWQEGARSTQIKVLGEQFLAGAKLAIHMMFRGGYASEYDAHVGRKLANILAGGALTSPQLVNEQYVLDLEREAFVSLCGEKKTQERIAHTLKTGKPLRN
;
A
#
# COMPACT_ATOMS: atom_id res chain seq x y z
N GLY A 1 -12.47 4.33 -1.93
CA GLY A 1 -11.20 4.78 -1.33
C GLY A 1 -10.10 3.94 -1.92
N GLY A 2 -9.08 4.54 -2.54
CA GLY A 2 -8.16 3.82 -3.44
C GLY A 2 -6.69 4.18 -3.25
N GLY A 3 -6.24 4.41 -2.01
CA GLY A 3 -4.84 4.79 -1.72
C GLY A 3 -4.20 4.05 -0.55
N GLY A 4 -4.79 2.94 -0.10
CA GLY A 4 -4.30 2.17 1.05
C GLY A 4 -3.13 1.24 0.72
N THR A 5 -2.80 0.38 1.68
CA THR A 5 -1.72 -0.63 1.59
C THR A 5 -1.92 -1.53 0.38
N LYS A 6 -3.18 -1.91 0.13
CA LYS A 6 -3.59 -2.69 -1.04
C LYS A 6 -3.16 -2.04 -2.35
N GLU A 7 -3.36 -0.73 -2.50
CA GLU A 7 -3.07 -0.04 -3.75
C GLU A 7 -1.57 -0.01 -4.06
N MET A 8 -0.75 0.24 -3.04
CA MET A 8 0.69 0.22 -3.20
C MET A 8 1.21 -1.19 -3.52
N LEU A 9 0.58 -2.24 -2.96
CA LEU A 9 0.89 -3.63 -3.29
C LEU A 9 0.55 -3.96 -4.76
N ILE A 10 -0.60 -3.52 -5.26
CA ILE A 10 -0.98 -3.67 -6.69
C ILE A 10 0.06 -2.97 -7.57
N ARG A 11 0.42 -1.73 -7.25
CA ARG A 11 1.38 -0.95 -8.05
C ARG A 11 2.79 -1.56 -8.02
N ALA A 12 3.20 -2.15 -6.90
CA ALA A 12 4.45 -2.90 -6.83
C ALA A 12 4.44 -4.08 -7.81
N ASN A 13 3.33 -4.83 -7.83
CA ASN A 13 3.11 -5.92 -8.78
C ASN A 13 3.12 -5.45 -10.24
N GLU A 14 2.45 -4.33 -10.55
CA GLU A 14 2.46 -3.73 -11.89
C GLU A 14 3.88 -3.38 -12.36
N ARG A 15 4.73 -2.86 -11.47
CA ARG A 15 6.12 -2.46 -11.78
C ARG A 15 7.06 -3.64 -12.01
N THR A 16 6.89 -4.75 -11.28
CA THR A 16 7.77 -5.93 -11.35
C THR A 16 7.25 -7.00 -12.30
N GLY A 17 6.22 -6.68 -13.08
CA GLY A 17 5.59 -7.63 -14.00
C GLY A 17 4.70 -8.67 -13.32
N GLY A 18 4.49 -8.61 -12.00
CA GLY A 18 3.70 -9.54 -11.19
C GLY A 18 2.17 -9.49 -11.39
N THR A 19 1.71 -9.14 -12.59
CA THR A 19 0.28 -9.25 -12.94
C THR A 19 -0.03 -10.65 -13.48
N ALA A 20 -1.31 -11.05 -13.49
CA ALA A 20 -1.76 -12.36 -13.99
C ALA A 20 -1.28 -12.73 -15.42
N LEU A 21 -0.77 -11.76 -16.19
CA LEU A 21 -0.20 -11.97 -17.53
C LEU A 21 1.23 -12.53 -17.52
N SER A 22 1.97 -12.36 -16.42
CA SER A 22 3.31 -12.94 -16.22
C SER A 22 3.22 -14.13 -15.27
N LEU A 23 2.73 -15.26 -15.80
CA LEU A 23 2.53 -16.49 -15.03
C LEU A 23 3.83 -17.23 -14.67
N SER A 24 5.01 -16.67 -14.97
CA SER A 24 6.26 -17.26 -14.51
C SER A 24 6.52 -16.84 -13.07
N SER A 25 6.13 -17.69 -12.12
CA SER A 25 6.68 -17.70 -10.77
C SER A 25 8.15 -18.09 -10.85
N SER A 26 8.99 -17.12 -11.20
CA SER A 26 10.44 -17.24 -11.20
C SER A 26 10.96 -16.73 -9.85
N PRO A 27 12.00 -17.34 -9.27
CA PRO A 27 12.70 -16.76 -8.13
C PRO A 27 13.16 -15.31 -8.38
N GLU A 28 13.42 -14.93 -9.64
CA GLU A 28 13.79 -13.57 -10.02
C GLU A 28 12.63 -12.58 -9.84
N THR A 29 11.41 -12.95 -10.26
CA THR A 29 10.24 -12.07 -10.12
C THR A 29 9.80 -11.91 -8.66
N ASP A 30 9.97 -12.95 -7.85
CA ASP A 30 9.74 -12.89 -6.39
C ASP A 30 10.77 -11.95 -5.72
N LEU A 31 12.04 -11.99 -6.15
CA LEU A 31 13.10 -11.11 -5.65
C LEU A 31 12.86 -9.65 -6.03
N ASP A 32 12.48 -9.38 -7.28
CA ASP A 32 12.13 -8.03 -7.75
C ASP A 32 10.95 -7.46 -6.95
N LEU A 33 9.91 -8.28 -6.71
CA LEU A 33 8.77 -7.88 -5.89
C LEU A 33 9.20 -7.60 -4.45
N PHE A 34 10.09 -8.40 -3.87
CA PHE A 34 10.62 -8.16 -2.53
C PHE A 34 11.33 -6.79 -2.47
N HIS A 35 12.16 -6.48 -3.46
CA HIS A 35 12.86 -5.20 -3.57
C HIS A 35 11.91 -4.02 -3.77
N ALA A 36 10.79 -4.21 -4.47
CA ALA A 36 9.76 -3.19 -4.64
C ALA A 36 8.93 -2.95 -3.36
N LEU A 37 8.62 -4.01 -2.59
CA LEU A 37 7.81 -3.91 -1.37
C LEU A 37 8.56 -3.37 -0.17
N LYS A 38 9.87 -3.60 -0.08
CA LYS A 38 10.70 -3.07 1.02
C LYS A 38 10.59 -1.55 1.20
N PRO A 39 10.83 -0.69 0.18
CA PRO A 39 10.69 0.76 0.33
C PRO A 39 9.24 1.21 0.58
N ILE A 40 8.25 0.46 0.09
CA ILE A 40 6.83 0.71 0.38
C ILE A 40 6.55 0.49 1.86
N PHE A 41 6.99 -0.65 2.41
CA PHE A 41 6.86 -0.94 3.84
C PHE A 41 7.52 0.15 4.69
N GLU A 42 8.75 0.54 4.36
CA GLU A 42 9.46 1.61 5.05
C GLU A 42 8.73 2.96 4.96
N THR A 43 8.18 3.29 3.79
CA THR A 43 7.42 4.52 3.54
C THR A 43 6.18 4.60 4.43
N ILE A 44 5.41 3.51 4.52
CA ILE A 44 4.20 3.47 5.35
C ILE A 44 4.58 3.40 6.84
N ALA A 45 5.52 2.53 7.21
CA ALA A 45 5.94 2.33 8.61
C ALA A 45 6.54 3.60 9.24
N MET A 46 7.25 4.41 8.45
CA MET A 46 7.81 5.68 8.89
C MET A 46 6.87 6.88 8.67
N ALA A 47 5.67 6.66 8.15
CA ALA A 47 4.69 7.70 7.83
C ALA A 47 5.29 8.84 6.99
N LYS A 48 6.06 8.50 5.94
CA LYS A 48 6.63 9.50 5.03
C LYS A 48 5.51 10.26 4.32
N VAL A 49 5.73 11.55 4.10
CA VAL A 49 4.79 12.45 3.40
C VAL A 49 5.47 12.98 2.16
N GLY A 50 4.83 12.83 1.01
CA GLY A 50 5.34 13.42 -0.24
C GLY A 50 5.19 14.94 -0.22
N THR A 51 6.26 15.64 -0.56
CA THR A 51 6.32 17.11 -0.64
C THR A 51 6.15 17.63 -2.06
N SER A 52 6.30 16.76 -3.06
CA SER A 52 6.12 17.08 -4.47
C SER A 52 5.50 15.92 -5.24
N ALA A 53 4.95 16.21 -6.42
CA ALA A 53 4.41 15.19 -7.31
C ALA A 53 5.45 14.15 -7.74
N GLU A 54 6.68 14.58 -8.05
CA GLU A 54 7.76 13.67 -8.42
C GLU A 54 8.15 12.77 -7.24
N GLU A 55 8.27 13.34 -6.04
CA GLU A 55 8.52 12.54 -4.83
C GLU A 55 7.37 11.55 -4.57
N CYS A 56 6.11 11.94 -4.80
CA CYS A 56 4.97 11.03 -4.70
C CYS A 56 5.04 9.86 -5.71
N ARG A 57 5.68 10.02 -6.86
CA ARG A 57 5.92 8.90 -7.81
C ARG A 57 6.97 7.94 -7.24
N ASP A 58 8.07 8.48 -6.70
CA ASP A 58 9.13 7.71 -6.07
C ASP A 58 8.62 6.92 -4.85
N LEU A 59 7.78 7.57 -4.03
CA LEU A 59 7.10 6.94 -2.88
C LEU A 59 6.01 5.93 -3.30
N GLY A 60 5.61 5.89 -4.57
CA GLY A 60 4.60 4.95 -5.09
C GLY A 60 3.14 5.40 -4.93
N TYR A 61 2.91 6.64 -4.52
CA TYR A 61 1.58 7.26 -4.43
C TYR A 61 1.01 7.68 -5.77
N LEU A 62 1.85 7.91 -6.77
CA LEU A 62 1.45 8.21 -8.14
C LEU A 62 2.07 7.23 -9.13
N ARG A 63 1.35 6.96 -10.21
CA ARG A 63 1.87 6.30 -11.41
C ARG A 63 2.59 7.32 -12.29
N ARG A 64 3.34 6.83 -13.28
CA ARG A 64 4.12 7.70 -14.18
C ARG A 64 3.19 8.48 -15.13
N GLU A 65 2.09 7.85 -15.50
CA GLU A 65 1.03 8.36 -16.36
C GLU A 65 0.04 9.29 -15.63
N ASP A 66 0.11 9.38 -14.29
CA ASP A 66 -0.75 10.29 -13.54
C ASP A 66 -0.39 11.76 -13.85
N GLY A 67 -1.40 12.51 -14.29
CA GLY A 67 -1.29 13.90 -14.68
C GLY A 67 -1.11 14.85 -13.49
N LEU A 68 -0.49 15.99 -13.74
CA LEU A 68 -0.18 17.01 -12.73
C LEU A 68 -0.78 18.37 -13.12
N SER A 69 -1.57 18.94 -12.21
CA SER A 69 -2.09 20.31 -12.35
C SER A 69 -1.30 21.25 -11.45
N MET A 70 -0.49 22.12 -12.07
CA MET A 70 0.30 23.12 -11.33
C MET A 70 -0.56 24.22 -10.69
N ASN A 71 -1.65 24.61 -11.37
CA ASN A 71 -2.59 25.60 -10.85
C ASN A 71 -3.75 24.90 -10.12
N ARG A 72 -3.85 25.13 -8.81
CA ARG A 72 -4.91 24.56 -7.95
C ARG A 72 -6.32 24.92 -8.43
N ASP A 73 -6.53 26.12 -8.98
CA ASP A 73 -7.83 26.56 -9.48
C ASP A 73 -8.27 25.76 -10.73
N ARG A 74 -7.30 25.19 -11.45
CA ARG A 74 -7.54 24.34 -12.63
C ARG A 74 -7.72 22.87 -12.30
N LEU A 75 -7.35 22.41 -11.10
CA LEU A 75 -7.33 20.98 -10.75
C LEU A 75 -8.64 20.25 -11.08
N VAL A 76 -9.79 20.85 -10.74
CA VAL A 76 -11.11 20.25 -11.01
C VAL A 76 -11.42 20.24 -12.51
N ALA A 77 -11.05 21.31 -13.23
CA ALA A 77 -11.27 21.41 -14.67
C ALA A 77 -10.41 20.38 -15.44
N ASP A 78 -9.13 20.27 -15.07
CA ASP A 78 -8.21 19.30 -15.66
C ASP A 78 -8.63 17.85 -15.35
N ALA A 79 -9.08 17.57 -14.12
CA ALA A 79 -9.64 16.26 -13.75
C ALA A 79 -10.90 15.90 -14.55
N LYS A 80 -11.79 16.87 -14.77
CA LYS A 80 -12.97 16.68 -15.63
C LYS A 80 -12.57 16.38 -17.07
N GLU A 81 -11.61 17.13 -17.60
CA GLU A 81 -11.14 16.92 -18.99
C GLU A 81 -10.47 15.55 -19.16
N ALA A 82 -9.71 15.09 -18.16
CA ALA A 82 -9.14 13.74 -18.14
C ALA A 82 -10.24 12.67 -18.19
N ALA A 83 -11.27 12.80 -17.35
CA ALA A 83 -12.41 11.86 -17.34
C ALA A 83 -13.18 11.85 -18.67
N LEU A 84 -13.45 13.02 -19.26
CA LEU A 84 -14.10 13.12 -20.57
C LEU A 84 -13.22 12.53 -21.69
N SER A 85 -11.91 12.66 -21.58
CA SER A 85 -10.96 12.10 -22.55
C SER A 85 -10.95 10.57 -22.51
N LEU A 86 -11.10 9.95 -21.33
CA LEU A 86 -11.28 8.50 -21.22
C LEU A 86 -12.56 8.02 -21.93
N VAL A 87 -13.67 8.75 -21.77
CA VAL A 87 -14.93 8.43 -22.46
C VAL A 87 -14.79 8.56 -23.97
N ARG A 88 -14.22 9.67 -24.46
CA ARG A 88 -13.99 9.89 -25.89
C ARG A 88 -13.02 8.88 -26.50
N GLY A 89 -12.02 8.44 -25.73
CA GLY A 89 -11.08 7.40 -26.12
C GLY A 89 -11.68 5.98 -26.10
N GLY A 90 -12.96 5.83 -25.73
CA GLY A 90 -13.62 4.53 -25.70
C GLY A 90 -13.12 3.62 -24.58
N TYR A 91 -12.61 4.18 -23.48
CA TYR A 91 -12.16 3.41 -22.32
C TYR A 91 -13.27 2.47 -21.84
N LYS A 92 -12.94 1.19 -21.71
CA LYS A 92 -13.81 0.17 -21.10
C LYS A 92 -13.12 -0.36 -19.85
N PRO A 93 -13.76 -0.31 -18.68
CA PRO A 93 -13.20 -0.92 -17.49
C PRO A 93 -13.07 -2.42 -17.69
N LEU A 94 -12.02 -3.02 -17.10
CA LEU A 94 -11.75 -4.45 -17.20
C LEU A 94 -12.79 -5.31 -16.46
N ALA A 95 -13.57 -4.72 -15.56
CA ALA A 95 -14.65 -5.37 -14.82
C ALA A 95 -15.93 -4.53 -14.89
N ALA A 96 -17.10 -5.18 -14.84
CA ALA A 96 -18.40 -4.51 -14.91
C ALA A 96 -18.79 -3.83 -13.59
N SER A 97 -18.18 -4.24 -12.47
CA SER A 97 -18.38 -3.64 -11.15
C SER A 97 -17.08 -3.60 -10.35
N TRP A 98 -17.03 -2.76 -9.30
CA TRP A 98 -15.89 -2.71 -8.40
C TRP A 98 -15.71 -4.01 -7.60
N GLN A 99 -16.80 -4.70 -7.25
CA GLN A 99 -16.73 -5.99 -6.56
C GLN A 99 -16.14 -7.08 -7.46
N GLU A 100 -16.52 -7.08 -8.73
CA GLU A 100 -15.95 -7.99 -9.73
C GLU A 100 -14.48 -7.68 -9.98
N GLY A 101 -14.12 -6.40 -10.09
CA GLY A 101 -12.72 -5.96 -10.17
C GLY A 101 -11.90 -6.47 -8.98
N ALA A 102 -12.42 -6.31 -7.77
CA ALA A 102 -11.73 -6.76 -6.55
C ALA A 102 -11.56 -8.29 -6.48
N ARG A 103 -12.47 -9.06 -7.07
CA ARG A 103 -12.40 -10.54 -7.08
C ARG A 103 -11.53 -11.08 -8.22
N SER A 104 -11.47 -10.37 -9.34
CA SER A 104 -10.74 -10.81 -10.54
C SER A 104 -9.28 -10.37 -10.54
N THR A 105 -8.97 -9.20 -9.96
CA THR A 105 -7.60 -8.67 -9.87
C THR A 105 -6.72 -9.62 -9.06
N GLN A 106 -5.74 -10.23 -9.73
CA GLN A 106 -4.75 -11.11 -9.10
C GLN A 106 -3.54 -10.29 -8.67
N ILE A 107 -3.09 -10.52 -7.44
CA ILE A 107 -1.98 -9.85 -6.79
C ILE A 107 -1.02 -10.93 -6.29
N LYS A 108 0.24 -10.88 -6.69
CA LYS A 108 1.28 -11.74 -6.11
C LYS A 108 1.65 -11.19 -4.73
N VAL A 109 1.67 -12.09 -3.76
CA VAL A 109 2.15 -11.86 -2.39
C VAL A 109 3.27 -12.85 -2.09
N LEU A 110 4.17 -12.48 -1.19
CA LEU A 110 5.40 -13.24 -0.92
C LEU A 110 5.35 -14.08 0.37
N GLY A 111 4.29 -13.95 1.17
CA GLY A 111 4.12 -14.72 2.40
C GLY A 111 5.28 -14.54 3.39
N GLU A 112 5.71 -15.65 3.99
CA GLU A 112 6.77 -15.65 5.03
C GLU A 112 8.09 -15.03 4.54
N GLN A 113 8.40 -15.10 3.23
CA GLN A 113 9.61 -14.49 2.68
C GLN A 113 9.66 -12.98 2.94
N PHE A 114 8.59 -12.27 2.61
CA PHE A 114 8.49 -10.84 2.89
C PHE A 114 8.30 -10.56 4.37
N LEU A 115 7.48 -11.37 5.05
CA LEU A 115 7.19 -11.19 6.47
C LEU A 115 8.46 -11.27 7.33
N ALA A 116 9.38 -12.20 7.03
CA ALA A 116 10.66 -12.32 7.73
C ALA A 116 11.54 -11.07 7.55
N GLY A 117 11.65 -10.57 6.32
CA GLY A 117 12.39 -9.33 6.02
C GLY A 117 11.80 -8.11 6.74
N ALA A 118 10.48 -7.97 6.74
CA ALA A 118 9.79 -6.90 7.42
C ALA A 118 9.94 -6.99 8.95
N LYS A 119 9.85 -8.20 9.54
CA LYS A 119 10.11 -8.43 10.98
C LYS A 119 11.51 -7.99 11.38
N LEU A 120 12.52 -8.28 10.55
CA LEU A 120 13.90 -7.84 10.78
C LEU A 120 14.02 -6.31 10.73
N ALA A 121 13.42 -5.66 9.72
CA ALA A 121 13.40 -4.21 9.62
C ALA A 121 12.72 -3.54 10.83
N ILE A 122 11.58 -4.08 11.29
CA ILE A 122 10.90 -3.63 12.50
C ILE A 122 11.79 -3.79 13.73
N HIS A 123 12.47 -4.93 13.86
CA HIS A 123 13.37 -5.17 14.97
C HIS A 123 14.52 -4.16 14.99
N MET A 124 15.11 -3.88 13.84
CA MET A 124 16.17 -2.87 13.69
C MET A 124 15.67 -1.47 14.03
N MET A 125 14.49 -1.07 13.57
CA MET A 125 13.89 0.23 13.89
C MET A 125 13.63 0.38 15.40
N PHE A 126 13.11 -0.68 16.03
CA PHE A 126 12.88 -0.70 17.48
C PHE A 126 14.19 -0.62 18.27
N ARG A 127 15.17 -1.48 17.95
CA ARG A 127 16.48 -1.50 18.61
C ARG A 127 17.28 -0.22 18.38
N GLY A 128 17.12 0.41 17.22
CA GLY A 128 17.76 1.68 16.88
C GLY A 128 17.08 2.90 17.51
N GLY A 129 15.98 2.73 18.26
CA GLY A 129 15.25 3.84 18.88
C GLY A 129 14.41 4.68 17.90
N TYR A 130 14.24 4.22 16.66
CA TYR A 130 13.43 4.89 15.64
C TYR A 130 11.93 4.60 15.79
N ALA A 131 11.58 3.50 16.47
CA ALA A 131 10.21 3.03 16.68
C ALA A 131 9.97 2.69 18.16
N SER A 132 8.81 3.07 18.71
CA SER A 132 8.34 2.56 19.99
C SER A 132 7.95 1.09 19.91
N GLU A 133 7.71 0.46 21.07
CA GLU A 133 7.15 -0.91 21.09
C GLU A 133 5.80 -0.98 20.37
N TYR A 134 4.98 0.06 20.50
CA TYR A 134 3.68 0.10 19.84
C TYR A 134 3.80 0.40 18.34
N ASP A 135 4.77 1.22 17.92
CA ASP A 135 5.09 1.37 16.49
C ASP A 135 5.49 0.03 15.88
N ALA A 136 6.28 -0.78 16.60
CA ALA A 136 6.63 -2.12 16.18
C ALA A 136 5.41 -3.06 16.11
N HIS A 137 4.45 -2.94 17.02
CA HIS A 137 3.18 -3.69 16.97
C HIS A 137 2.36 -3.35 15.73
N VAL A 138 2.15 -2.06 15.46
CA VAL A 138 1.45 -1.58 14.26
C VAL A 138 2.21 -2.00 12.98
N GLY A 139 3.53 -1.87 12.98
CA GLY A 139 4.39 -2.29 11.88
C GLY A 139 4.27 -3.78 11.56
N ARG A 140 4.10 -4.66 12.55
CA ARG A 140 3.86 -6.10 12.32
C ARG A 140 2.51 -6.36 11.65
N LYS A 141 1.46 -5.61 12.00
CA LYS A 141 0.16 -5.69 11.31
C LYS A 141 0.29 -5.27 9.84
N LEU A 142 1.00 -4.17 9.58
CA LEU A 142 1.31 -3.72 8.21
C LEU A 142 2.10 -4.77 7.42
N ALA A 143 3.15 -5.33 8.04
CA ALA A 143 3.96 -6.38 7.42
C ALA A 143 3.12 -7.62 7.05
N ASN A 144 2.17 -7.99 7.91
CA ASN A 144 1.24 -9.08 7.65
C ASN A 144 0.33 -8.80 6.44
N ILE A 145 -0.18 -7.56 6.29
CA ILE A 145 -1.01 -7.20 5.13
C ILE A 145 -0.20 -7.30 3.83
N LEU A 146 1.00 -6.70 3.80
CA LEU A 146 1.87 -6.70 2.61
C LEU A 146 2.41 -8.09 2.25
N ALA A 147 2.60 -8.96 3.25
CA ALA A 147 2.95 -10.36 3.04
C ALA A 147 1.79 -11.20 2.48
N GLY A 148 0.56 -10.67 2.48
CA GLY A 148 -0.65 -11.44 2.15
C GLY A 148 -1.09 -12.37 3.26
N GLY A 149 -0.84 -12.03 4.53
CA GLY A 149 -1.21 -12.83 5.70
C GLY A 149 -0.19 -13.91 6.05
N ALA A 150 -0.65 -14.93 6.77
CA ALA A 150 0.16 -16.06 7.24
C ALA A 150 0.33 -17.15 6.16
N LEU A 151 0.80 -16.75 4.97
CA LEU A 151 1.07 -17.65 3.86
C LEU A 151 2.51 -18.14 3.91
N THR A 152 2.73 -19.44 3.69
CA THR A 152 4.06 -20.07 3.79
C THR A 152 4.92 -19.86 2.55
N SER A 153 4.32 -19.53 1.40
CA SER A 153 5.02 -19.37 0.13
C SER A 153 4.42 -18.27 -0.75
N PRO A 154 5.16 -17.76 -1.75
CA PRO A 154 4.65 -16.78 -2.70
C PRO A 154 3.52 -17.31 -3.57
N GLN A 155 2.37 -16.65 -3.57
CA GLN A 155 1.18 -17.07 -4.32
C GLN A 155 0.35 -15.89 -4.79
N LEU A 156 -0.60 -16.15 -5.69
CA LEU A 156 -1.58 -15.15 -6.13
C LEU A 156 -2.77 -15.13 -5.18
N VAL A 157 -3.21 -13.94 -4.81
CA VAL A 157 -4.44 -13.67 -4.06
C VAL A 157 -5.27 -12.63 -4.82
N ASN A 158 -6.56 -12.53 -4.53
CA ASN A 158 -7.38 -11.47 -5.12
C ASN A 158 -7.29 -10.17 -4.30
N GLU A 159 -7.66 -9.04 -4.91
CA GLU A 159 -7.72 -7.74 -4.22
C GLU A 159 -8.65 -7.78 -2.99
N GLN A 160 -9.78 -8.47 -3.09
CA GLN A 160 -10.72 -8.59 -1.97
C GLN A 160 -10.07 -9.22 -0.72
N TYR A 161 -9.21 -10.22 -0.89
CA TYR A 161 -8.47 -10.86 0.19
C TYR A 161 -7.56 -9.86 0.91
N VAL A 162 -6.82 -9.04 0.16
CA VAL A 162 -5.95 -8.00 0.74
C VAL A 162 -6.78 -6.92 1.45
N LEU A 163 -7.92 -6.52 0.88
CA LEU A 163 -8.84 -5.57 1.50
C LEU A 163 -9.41 -6.11 2.82
N ASP A 164 -9.70 -7.41 2.90
CA ASP A 164 -10.20 -8.04 4.12
C ASP A 164 -9.12 -8.06 5.21
N LEU A 165 -7.86 -8.35 4.86
CA LEU A 165 -6.72 -8.25 5.79
C LEU A 165 -6.50 -6.81 6.28
N GLU A 166 -6.57 -5.82 5.39
CA GLU A 166 -6.42 -4.41 5.73
C GLU A 166 -7.55 -3.94 6.66
N ARG A 167 -8.79 -4.34 6.36
CA ARG A 167 -9.96 -4.04 7.20
C ARG A 167 -9.84 -4.67 8.59
N GLU A 168 -9.47 -5.95 8.67
CA GLU A 168 -9.31 -6.65 9.95
C GLU A 168 -8.25 -5.96 10.82
N ALA A 169 -7.07 -5.69 10.24
CA ALA A 169 -5.98 -5.03 10.95
C ALA A 169 -6.38 -3.62 11.43
N PHE A 170 -7.03 -2.83 10.57
CA PHE A 170 -7.49 -1.49 10.91
C PHE A 170 -8.51 -1.51 12.06
N VAL A 171 -9.56 -2.33 11.94
CA VAL A 171 -10.60 -2.44 12.97
C VAL A 171 -10.04 -2.96 14.29
N SER A 172 -9.14 -3.95 14.24
CA SER A 172 -8.44 -4.46 15.42
C SER A 172 -7.64 -3.34 16.11
N LEU A 173 -6.87 -2.54 15.38
CA LEU A 173 -6.08 -1.45 15.95
C LEU A 173 -6.95 -0.34 16.53
N CYS A 174 -8.08 0.00 15.91
CA CYS A 174 -9.03 0.98 16.45
C CYS A 174 -9.61 0.56 17.81
N GLY A 175 -9.70 -0.74 18.08
CA GLY A 175 -10.11 -1.29 19.38
C GLY A 175 -9.06 -1.14 20.48
N GLU A 176 -7.81 -0.79 20.16
CA GLU A 176 -6.72 -0.74 21.13
C GLU A 176 -6.60 0.64 21.80
N LYS A 177 -6.40 0.63 23.12
CA LYS A 177 -6.30 1.85 23.95
C LYS A 177 -5.20 2.79 23.46
N LYS A 178 -4.02 2.27 23.13
CA LYS A 178 -2.88 3.08 22.67
C LYS A 178 -3.18 3.79 21.34
N THR A 179 -3.89 3.15 20.41
CA THR A 179 -4.37 3.80 19.17
C THR A 179 -5.36 4.92 19.49
N GLN A 180 -6.34 4.67 20.38
CA GLN A 180 -7.31 5.69 20.77
C GLN A 180 -6.64 6.89 21.45
N GLU A 181 -5.64 6.67 22.29
CA GLU A 181 -4.82 7.72 22.90
C GLU A 181 -4.06 8.52 21.84
N ARG A 182 -3.45 7.86 20.84
CA ARG A 182 -2.76 8.52 19.72
C ARG A 182 -3.71 9.40 18.91
N ILE A 183 -4.90 8.90 18.59
CA ILE A 183 -5.93 9.64 17.86
C ILE A 183 -6.36 10.86 18.69
N ALA A 184 -6.71 10.67 19.96
CA ALA A 184 -7.16 11.75 20.83
C ALA A 184 -6.08 12.82 21.03
N HIS A 185 -4.82 12.43 21.23
CA HIS A 185 -3.71 13.35 21.36
C HIS A 185 -3.47 14.13 20.06
N THR A 186 -3.45 13.45 18.91
CA THR A 186 -3.22 14.09 17.61
C THR A 186 -4.32 15.09 17.28
N LEU A 187 -5.59 14.76 17.52
CA LEU A 187 -6.72 15.67 17.32
C LEU A 187 -6.67 16.89 18.26
N LYS A 188 -6.21 16.72 19.50
CA LYS A 188 -6.13 17.81 20.49
C LYS A 188 -4.94 18.73 20.27
N THR A 189 -3.79 18.18 19.87
CA THR A 189 -2.50 18.90 19.88
C THR A 189 -1.96 19.19 18.50
N GLY A 190 -2.48 18.55 17.46
CA GLY A 190 -1.93 18.55 16.10
C GLY A 190 -0.60 17.79 15.98
N LYS A 191 -0.10 17.15 17.05
CA LYS A 191 1.19 16.45 17.08
C LYS A 191 1.01 14.94 17.31
N PRO A 192 1.81 14.09 16.64
CA PRO A 192 1.76 12.66 16.85
C PRO A 192 2.21 12.28 18.27
N LEU A 193 1.53 11.31 18.88
CA LEU A 193 1.92 10.71 20.15
C LEU A 193 2.72 9.42 19.88
N ARG A 194 3.88 9.27 20.52
CA ARG A 194 4.68 8.04 20.51
C ARG A 194 4.64 7.37 21.89
N ASN A 195 3.70 6.44 22.05
CA ASN A 195 3.52 5.55 23.22
C ASN A 195 3.77 4.07 22.86
#